data_AF-A0A645AT73-F1
#
_entry.id   AF-A0A645AT73-F1
#
_cell.length_a   1.000
_cell.length_b   1.000
_cell.length_c   1.000
_cell.angle_alpha   90.00
_cell.angle_beta   90.00
_cell.angle_gamma   90.00
#
_symmetry.space_group_name_H-M   'P 1'
#
loop_
_entity.id
_entity.type
_entity.pdbx_description
1 polymer ?
#
loop_
_entity_poly.entity_id
_entity_poly.type
_entity_poly.pdbx_seq_one_letter_code
_entity_poly.pdbx_strand_id
1 'polypeptide(L)' 'MISLDHAQAQADEAHHPLLEEVAMLAVHGVLHLLGYDHSTAEEKTEMWQLQRQALTKMGIIMDSFSGDTDEYAA' A
#
# COMPACT_ATOMS: atom_id res chain seq x y z
N MET A 1 -9.73 2.42 -8.95
CA MET A 1 -9.27 1.67 -10.14
C MET A 1 -7.76 1.64 -10.10
N ILE A 2 -7.12 0.51 -10.43
CA ILE A 2 -5.65 0.37 -10.42
C ILE A 2 -5.14 0.60 -11.84
N SER A 3 -4.18 1.50 -12.02
CA SER A 3 -3.44 1.67 -13.28
C SER A 3 -2.25 0.72 -13.29
N LEU A 4 -2.20 -0.20 -14.25
CA LEU A 4 -1.11 -1.17 -14.34
C LEU A 4 0.22 -0.52 -14.71
N ASP A 5 0.20 0.52 -15.53
CA ASP A 5 1.43 1.25 -15.91
C ASP A 5 2.04 1.95 -14.70
N HIS A 6 1.21 2.53 -13.83
CA HIS A 6 1.70 3.14 -12.58
C HIS A 6 2.15 2.10 -11.57
N ALA A 7 1.41 1.01 -11.40
CA ALA A 7 1.81 -0.09 -10.53
C ALA A 7 3.14 -0.70 -10.98
N GLN A 8 3.40 -0.82 -12.28
CA GLN A 8 4.69 -1.29 -12.79
C GLN A 8 5.82 -0.32 -12.44
N ALA A 9 5.62 0.99 -12.62
CA ALA A 9 6.61 1.99 -12.26
C ALA A 9 6.94 1.98 -10.75
N GLN A 10 5.91 1.86 -9.89
CA GLN A 10 6.08 1.75 -8.44
C GLN A 10 6.80 0.47 -8.05
N ALA A 11 6.45 -0.65 -8.68
CA ALA A 11 7.09 -1.94 -8.43
C ALA A 11 8.59 -1.93 -8.79
N ASP A 12 8.93 -1.30 -9.92
CA ASP A 12 10.31 -1.14 -10.37
C ASP A 12 11.11 -0.24 -9.41
N GLU A 13 10.53 0.87 -8.93
CA GLU A 13 11.17 1.77 -7.95
C GLU A 13 11.37 1.09 -6.59
N ALA A 14 10.36 0.35 -6.12
CA ALA A 14 10.38 -0.37 -4.85
C ALA A 14 11.13 -1.71 -4.91
N HIS A 15 11.60 -2.13 -6.10
CA HIS A 15 12.33 -3.39 -6.32
C HIS A 15 11.56 -4.65 -5.89
N HIS A 16 10.24 -4.69 -6.11
CA HIS A 16 9.41 -5.87 -5.86
C HIS A 16 8.63 -6.30 -7.12
N PRO A 17 8.07 -7.52 -7.18
CA PRO A 17 7.26 -7.96 -8.31
C PRO A 17 5.99 -7.12 -8.50
N LEU A 18 5.60 -6.85 -9.75
CA LEU A 18 4.33 -6.16 -10.09
C LEU A 18 3.12 -6.76 -9.37
N LEU A 19 3.05 -8.09 -9.27
CA LEU A 19 1.92 -8.76 -8.63
C LEU A 19 1.79 -8.38 -7.15
N GLU A 20 2.91 -8.17 -6.46
CA GLU A 20 2.93 -7.74 -5.07
C GLU A 20 2.41 -6.30 -4.96
N GLU A 21 2.83 -5.40 -5.85
CA GLU A 21 2.34 -4.02 -5.88
C GLU A 21 0.84 -3.95 -6.16
N VAL A 22 0.35 -4.72 -7.13
CA VAL A 22 -1.08 -4.79 -7.44
C VAL A 22 -1.88 -5.33 -6.25
N ALA A 23 -1.36 -6.33 -5.54
CA ALA A 23 -1.99 -6.85 -4.33
C ALA A 23 -2.01 -5.80 -3.22
N MET A 24 -0.93 -5.06 -3.03
CA MET A 24 -0.84 -3.95 -2.07
C MET A 24 -1.87 -2.86 -2.40
N LEU A 25 -1.90 -2.37 -3.63
CA LEU A 25 -2.86 -1.35 -4.09
C LEU A 25 -4.32 -1.83 -3.97
N ALA A 26 -4.58 -3.12 -4.20
CA ALA A 26 -5.90 -3.70 -4.00
C ALA A 26 -6.31 -3.72 -2.52
N VAL A 27 -5.42 -4.15 -1.62
CA VAL A 27 -5.66 -4.12 -0.17
C VAL A 27 -5.87 -2.68 0.30
N HIS A 28 -5.02 -1.75 -0.13
CA HIS A 28 -5.12 -0.33 0.17
C HIS A 28 -6.49 0.25 -0.23
N GLY A 29 -6.91 -0.01 -1.47
CA GLY A 29 -8.22 0.41 -1.97
C GLY A 29 -9.38 -0.19 -1.17
N VAL A 30 -9.29 -1.46 -0.75
CA VAL A 30 -10.31 -2.10 0.09
C VAL A 30 -10.36 -1.47 1.48
N LEU A 31 -9.22 -1.15 2.09
CA LEU A 31 -9.17 -0.49 3.40
C LEU A 31 -9.85 0.89 3.35
N HIS A 32 -9.61 1.67 2.30
CA HIS A 32 -10.35 2.93 2.07
C HIS A 32 -11.87 2.71 1.95
N LEU A 33 -12.30 1.67 1.23
CA LEU A 33 -13.73 1.32 1.12
C LEU A 33 -14.35 0.89 2.46
N LEU A 34 -13.54 0.37 3.39
CA LEU A 34 -13.96 0.01 4.74
C LEU A 34 -13.92 1.19 5.73
N GLY A 35 -13.50 2.37 5.28
CA GLY A 35 -13.47 3.60 6.07
C GLY A 35 -12.16 3.86 6.81
N TYR A 36 -11.10 3.12 6.51
CA TYR A 36 -9.75 3.45 6.98
C TYR A 36 -9.14 4.52 6.07
N ASP A 37 -8.49 5.50 6.67
CA ASP A 37 -7.80 6.59 5.96
C ASP A 37 -6.34 6.66 6.46
N HIS A 38 -5.55 7.55 5.90
CA HIS A 38 -4.16 7.82 6.29
C HIS A 38 -3.86 9.33 6.26
N SER A 39 -4.87 10.15 6.53
CA SER A 39 -4.76 11.62 6.55
C SER A 39 -4.06 12.15 7.80
N THR A 40 -4.08 11.39 8.90
CA THR A 40 -3.31 11.67 10.13
C THR A 40 -2.26 10.58 10.42
N ALA A 41 -1.29 10.88 11.28
CA ALA A 41 -0.25 9.92 11.66
C ALA A 41 -0.83 8.70 12.41
N GLU A 42 -1.84 8.90 13.26
CA GLU A 42 -2.52 7.80 13.93
C GLU A 42 -3.26 6.89 12.93
N GLU A 43 -4.05 7.47 12.04
CA GLU A 43 -4.80 6.72 11.01
C GLU A 43 -3.85 5.99 10.05
N LYS A 44 -2.79 6.65 9.58
CA LYS A 44 -1.75 6.03 8.73
C LYS A 44 -1.14 4.81 9.43
N THR A 45 -0.82 4.94 10.71
CA THR A 45 -0.24 3.82 11.49
C THR A 45 -1.21 2.64 11.57
N GLU A 46 -2.48 2.88 11.87
CA GLU A 46 -3.51 1.84 11.93
C GLU A 46 -3.71 1.16 10.56
N MET A 47 -3.90 1.95 9.51
CA MET A 47 -4.14 1.44 8.15
C MET A 47 -2.95 0.63 7.65
N TRP A 48 -1.71 1.05 7.89
CA TRP A 48 -0.51 0.32 7.50
C TRP A 48 -0.36 -1.00 8.26
N GLN A 49 -0.73 -1.04 9.54
CA GLN A 49 -0.74 -2.30 10.30
C GLN A 49 -1.74 -3.29 9.69
N LEU A 50 -2.94 -2.86 9.35
CA LEU A 50 -3.96 -3.71 8.72
C LEU A 50 -3.53 -4.16 7.33
N GLN A 51 -2.94 -3.27 6.54
CA GLN A 51 -2.40 -3.57 5.22
C GLN A 51 -1.31 -4.66 5.29
N ARG A 52 -0.33 -4.51 6.20
CA ARG A 52 0.70 -5.54 6.45
C ARG A 52 0.09 -6.88 6.84
N GLN A 53 -0.88 -6.87 7.75
CA GLN A 53 -1.53 -8.10 8.19
C GLN A 53 -2.28 -8.81 7.05
N ALA A 54 -2.98 -8.05 6.19
CA ALA A 54 -3.69 -8.60 5.03
C ALA A 54 -2.71 -9.22 4.01
N LEU A 55 -1.63 -8.50 3.67
CA LEU A 55 -0.61 -8.98 2.74
C LEU A 55 0.12 -10.22 3.28
N THR A 56 0.49 -10.22 4.56
CA THR A 56 1.14 -11.36 5.21
C THR A 56 0.26 -12.61 5.16
N LYS A 57 -1.06 -12.48 5.34
CA LYS A 57 -2.01 -13.59 5.22
C LYS A 57 -2.08 -14.16 3.81
N MET A 58 -1.73 -13.38 2.79
CA MET A 58 -1.63 -13.82 1.39
C MET A 58 -0.23 -14.34 1.02
N GLY A 59 0.71 -14.36 1.97
CA GLY A 59 2.09 -14.80 1.75
C GLY A 59 3.00 -13.74 1.13
N ILE A 60 2.58 -12.47 1.11
CA ILE A 60 3.34 -11.34 0.59
C ILE A 60 3.97 -10.61 1.78
N ILE A 61 5.30 -10.46 1.76
CA ILE A 61 6.06 -9.77 2.81
C ILE A 61 6.73 -8.57 2.16
N MET A 62 6.34 -7.36 2.58
CA MET A 62 6.90 -6.11 2.09
C MET A 62 7.54 -5.32 3.23
N ASP A 63 8.74 -4.81 2.99
CA ASP A 63 9.48 -3.97 3.93
C ASP A 63 9.15 -2.47 3.78
N SER A 64 8.64 -2.05 2.62
CA SER A 64 8.24 -0.67 2.29
C SER A 64 6.98 -0.65 1.43
N PHE A 65 6.17 0.40 1.58
CA PHE A 65 4.97 0.62 0.76
C PHE A 65 5.14 1.82 -0.15
N SER A 66 4.58 1.76 -1.37
CA SER A 66 4.45 2.97 -2.17
C SER A 66 3.54 3.97 -1.43
N GLY A 67 4.01 5.23 -1.32
CA GLY A 67 3.38 6.25 -0.48
C GLY A 67 3.87 6.34 0.97
N ASP A 68 4.90 5.56 1.36
CA ASP A 68 5.60 5.76 2.64
C ASP A 68 6.37 7.08 2.69
N THR A 69 6.77 7.62 1.54
CA THR A 69 7.36 8.97 1.46
C THR A 69 6.26 9.99 1.77
N ASP A 70 6.43 10.71 2.88
CA ASP A 70 5.56 11.81 3.31
C ASP A 70 5.64 13.01 2.34
N GLU A 71 5.19 12.82 1.09
CA GLU A 71 5.17 13.88 0.07
C GLU A 71 4.03 14.89 0.27
N TYR A 72 3.24 14.75 1.35
CA TYR A 72 2.17 15.67 1.75
C TYR A 72 2.24 16.09 3.24
N ALA A 73 3.42 16.07 3.86
CA ALA A 73 3.64 16.64 5.20
C ALA A 73 4.19 18.08 5.18
N ALA A 74 3.87 18.86 4.14
CA ALA A 74 4.17 20.30 4.07
C ALA A 74 3.00 21.10 3.46
#